data_AF-E3D9H7-F1
#
_entry.id   AF-E3D9H7-F1
#
_cell.length_a   1.000
_cell.length_b   1.000
_cell.length_c   1.000
_cell.angle_alpha   90.00
_cell.angle_beta   90.00
_cell.angle_gamma   90.00
#
_symmetry.space_group_name_H-M   'P 1'
#
loop_
_entity.id
_entity.type
_entity.pdbx_description
1 polymer ?
#
loop_
_entity_poly.entity_id
_entity_poly.type
_entity_poly.pdbx_seq_one_letter_code
_entity_poly.pdbx_strand_id
1 'polypeptide(L)'
;MPFALVMNYVAAFVVEFLLHHSRYYNISQFSCVISWQICVLTVVVGAACGLVGYVFRLGIIWCRTHALRGIQMLCFMPVAGLVIGVAACWFPHIMGNGRSLSQLAFSVASFPYLAESSHIVTILLLLAMMKMLATLLVLRYGASGGVLQPSISTGACFGVILYAIFSTSALSQVFDISQVSAISVSIIGAVSLLASSRKAPIMAWLLVAELVNAPFALLFLMLFAAIVSNCVANCVERFISHFFAVTRTR
;
A
#
# COMPACT_ATOMS: atom_id res chain seq x y z
N MET A 1 -9.44 -27.73 5.23
CA MET A 1 -9.55 -26.57 6.15
C MET A 1 -8.82 -26.77 7.48
N PRO A 2 -9.04 -27.83 8.29
CA PRO A 2 -8.38 -27.95 9.60
C PRO A 2 -6.85 -28.06 9.49
N PHE A 3 -6.33 -28.82 8.53
CA PHE A 3 -4.89 -28.94 8.30
C PHE A 3 -4.20 -27.61 7.94
N ALA A 4 -4.87 -26.72 7.20
CA ALA A 4 -4.31 -25.42 6.83
C ALA A 4 -4.17 -24.50 8.05
N LEU A 5 -5.16 -24.52 8.95
CA LEU A 5 -5.10 -23.74 10.20
C LEU A 5 -4.01 -24.26 11.13
N VAL A 6 -3.89 -25.58 11.27
CA VAL A 6 -2.83 -26.19 12.09
C VAL A 6 -1.45 -25.85 11.53
N MET A 7 -1.24 -25.98 10.22
CA MET A 7 0.04 -25.61 9.60
C MET A 7 0.36 -24.13 9.78
N ASN A 8 -0.61 -23.24 9.61
CA ASN A 8 -0.42 -21.80 9.82
C ASN A 8 -0.09 -21.48 11.28
N TYR A 9 -0.77 -22.11 12.22
CA TYR A 9 -0.51 -21.94 13.65
C TYR A 9 0.88 -22.43 14.04
N VAL A 10 1.29 -23.61 13.58
CA VAL A 10 2.64 -24.15 13.82
C VAL A 10 3.70 -23.24 13.19
N ALA A 11 3.48 -22.74 11.97
CA ALA A 11 4.40 -21.82 11.32
C ALA A 11 4.54 -20.49 12.10
N ALA A 12 3.42 -19.91 12.55
CA ALA A 12 3.41 -18.70 13.36
C ALA A 12 4.15 -18.90 14.69
N PHE A 13 3.90 -20.02 15.37
CA PHE A 13 4.57 -20.37 16.62
C PHE A 13 6.10 -20.51 16.44
N VAL A 14 6.55 -21.16 15.36
CA VAL A 14 7.98 -21.31 15.07
C VAL A 14 8.64 -19.95 14.79
N VAL A 15 7.97 -19.08 14.03
CA VAL A 15 8.44 -17.72 13.75
C VAL A 15 8.56 -16.90 15.04
N GLU A 16 7.55 -16.96 15.89
CA GLU A 16 7.50 -16.26 17.17
C GLU A 16 8.57 -16.75 18.15
N PHE A 17 8.82 -18.07 18.18
CA PHE A 17 9.87 -18.68 18.97
C PHE A 17 11.27 -18.24 18.53
N LEU A 18 11.52 -18.17 17.20
CA LEU A 18 12.83 -17.83 16.65
C LEU A 18 13.14 -16.33 16.71
N LEU A 19 12.18 -15.48 16.32
CA LEU A 19 12.42 -14.05 16.09
C LEU A 19 12.15 -13.18 17.32
N HIS A 20 11.74 -13.79 18.44
CA HIS A 20 11.22 -13.12 19.63
C HIS A 20 10.03 -12.20 19.30
N HIS A 21 9.28 -11.78 20.32
CA HIS A 21 8.02 -11.03 20.23
C HIS A 21 8.20 -9.57 19.74
N SER A 22 8.79 -9.37 18.56
CA SER A 22 8.98 -8.06 17.95
C SER A 22 7.86 -7.77 16.96
N ARG A 23 7.15 -6.64 17.17
CA ARG A 23 6.09 -6.21 16.25
C ARG A 23 6.66 -5.93 14.88
N TYR A 24 5.96 -6.35 13.83
CA TYR A 24 6.44 -6.20 12.46
C TYR A 24 6.61 -4.72 12.07
N TYR A 25 5.66 -3.87 12.47
CA TYR A 25 5.78 -2.42 12.45
C TYR A 25 5.79 -1.87 13.87
N ASN A 26 6.69 -0.91 14.13
CA ASN A 26 6.71 -0.22 15.40
C ASN A 26 5.92 1.09 15.27
N ILE A 27 4.66 1.05 15.67
CA ILE A 27 3.74 2.18 15.55
C ILE A 27 3.41 2.67 16.97
N SER A 28 3.52 3.97 17.19
CA SER A 28 3.11 4.62 18.43
C SER A 28 1.63 4.36 18.69
N GLN A 29 1.23 4.12 19.95
CA GLN A 29 -0.19 3.93 20.27
C GLN A 29 -1.00 5.14 19.78
N PHE A 30 -2.06 4.89 19.01
CA PHE A 30 -2.97 5.90 18.52
C PHE A 30 -4.40 5.53 18.90
N SER A 31 -5.14 6.50 19.41
CA SER A 31 -6.57 6.35 19.69
C SER A 31 -7.33 6.61 18.40
N CYS A 32 -8.11 5.62 17.96
CA CYS A 32 -9.02 5.78 16.83
C CYS A 32 -10.43 6.02 17.35
N VAL A 33 -10.87 7.28 17.35
CA VAL A 33 -12.27 7.62 17.62
C VAL A 33 -13.03 7.60 16.30
N ILE A 34 -14.07 6.76 16.23
CA ILE A 34 -14.93 6.68 15.05
C ILE A 34 -15.78 7.95 15.02
N SER A 35 -15.46 8.82 14.07
CA SER A 35 -16.21 10.06 13.80
C SER A 35 -16.64 10.12 12.33
N TRP A 36 -17.63 10.94 12.01
CA TRP A 36 -18.09 11.13 10.63
C TRP A 36 -16.95 11.59 9.70
N GLN A 37 -16.02 12.43 10.17
CA GLN A 37 -14.91 12.93 9.34
C GLN A 37 -14.02 11.79 8.83
N ILE A 38 -13.69 10.83 9.71
CA ILE A 38 -12.80 9.73 9.33
C ILE A 38 -13.48 8.78 8.34
N CYS A 39 -14.81 8.62 8.43
CA CYS A 39 -15.58 7.85 7.45
C CYS A 39 -15.51 8.50 6.06
N VAL A 40 -15.70 9.82 5.96
CA VAL A 40 -15.57 10.54 4.68
C VAL A 40 -14.16 10.40 4.12
N LEU A 41 -13.15 10.63 4.96
CA LEU A 41 -11.75 10.53 4.57
C LEU A 41 -11.39 9.09 4.14
N THR A 42 -11.96 8.08 4.79
CA THR A 42 -11.83 6.67 4.41
C THR A 42 -12.37 6.40 3.00
N VAL A 43 -13.52 6.99 2.64
CA VAL A 43 -14.07 6.87 1.28
C VAL A 43 -13.14 7.52 0.26
N VAL A 44 -12.68 8.74 0.54
CA VAL A 44 -11.78 9.49 -0.36
C VAL A 44 -10.47 8.74 -0.58
N VAL A 45 -9.83 8.28 0.51
CA VAL A 45 -8.57 7.52 0.45
C VAL A 45 -8.79 6.17 -0.21
N GLY A 46 -9.88 5.47 0.11
CA GLY A 46 -10.26 4.22 -0.53
C GLY A 46 -10.43 4.38 -2.04
N ALA A 47 -11.09 5.44 -2.49
CA ALA A 47 -11.30 5.71 -3.91
C ALA A 47 -9.99 6.06 -4.64
N ALA A 48 -9.19 6.97 -4.08
CA ALA A 48 -7.91 7.36 -4.66
C ALA A 48 -6.93 6.18 -4.73
N CYS A 49 -6.77 5.43 -3.63
CA CYS A 49 -5.93 4.23 -3.59
C CYS A 49 -6.49 3.09 -4.45
N GLY A 50 -7.82 3.02 -4.64
CA GLY A 50 -8.47 2.08 -5.55
C GLY A 50 -8.08 2.30 -6.99
N LEU A 51 -8.08 3.57 -7.45
CA LEU A 51 -7.62 3.97 -8.79
C LEU A 51 -6.14 3.67 -8.99
N VAL A 52 -5.28 4.10 -8.06
CA VAL A 52 -3.83 3.88 -8.14
C VAL A 52 -3.51 2.37 -8.08
N GLY A 53 -4.17 1.63 -7.20
CA GLY A 53 -4.04 0.18 -7.09
C GLY A 53 -4.46 -0.55 -8.38
N TYR A 54 -5.48 -0.05 -9.08
CA TYR A 54 -5.88 -0.60 -10.38
C TYR A 54 -4.79 -0.41 -11.44
N VAL A 55 -4.22 0.80 -11.54
CA VAL A 55 -3.10 1.09 -12.46
C VAL A 55 -1.89 0.23 -12.12
N PHE A 56 -1.55 0.11 -10.84
CA PHE A 56 -0.44 -0.72 -10.40
C PHE A 56 -0.65 -2.20 -10.73
N ARG A 57 -1.89 -2.71 -10.56
CA ARG A 57 -2.28 -4.07 -10.96
C ARG A 57 -2.11 -4.32 -12.45
N LEU A 58 -2.53 -3.38 -13.30
CA LEU A 58 -2.32 -3.45 -14.75
C LEU A 58 -0.82 -3.52 -15.08
N GLY A 59 -0.01 -2.66 -14.46
CA GLY A 59 1.43 -2.67 -14.61
C GLY A 59 2.05 -4.02 -14.24
N ILE A 60 1.62 -4.61 -13.12
CA ILE A 60 2.10 -5.93 -12.68
C ILE A 60 1.73 -7.02 -13.70
N ILE A 61 0.49 -7.03 -14.17
CA ILE A 61 0.02 -8.01 -15.17
C ILE A 61 0.84 -7.86 -16.45
N TRP A 62 1.00 -6.63 -16.95
CA TRP A 62 1.75 -6.35 -18.17
C TRP A 62 3.23 -6.76 -18.05
N CYS A 63 3.89 -6.43 -16.94
CA CYS A 63 5.27 -6.82 -16.70
C CYS A 63 5.43 -8.34 -16.61
N ARG A 64 4.44 -9.05 -16.03
CA ARG A 64 4.46 -10.52 -15.92
C ARG A 64 4.20 -11.20 -17.27
N THR A 65 3.35 -10.66 -18.12
CA THR A 65 3.10 -11.23 -19.46
C THR A 65 4.28 -10.99 -20.40
N HIS A 66 4.99 -9.88 -20.25
CA HIS A 66 6.19 -9.53 -21.01
C HIS A 66 7.50 -9.83 -20.26
N ALA A 67 7.45 -10.71 -19.26
CA ALA A 67 8.62 -11.04 -18.47
C ALA A 67 9.66 -11.80 -19.30
N LEU A 68 10.92 -11.37 -19.24
CA LEU A 68 12.02 -12.08 -19.90
C LEU A 68 12.19 -13.48 -19.26
N ARG A 69 12.55 -14.47 -20.09
CA ARG A 69 12.75 -15.88 -19.67
C ARG A 69 14.08 -16.41 -20.19
N GLY A 70 14.62 -17.44 -19.52
CA GLY A 70 15.83 -18.13 -19.95
C GLY A 70 17.11 -17.32 -19.69
N ILE A 71 18.08 -17.40 -20.60
CA ILE A 71 19.42 -16.80 -20.44
C ILE A 71 19.37 -15.27 -20.24
N GLN A 72 18.39 -14.61 -20.85
CA GLN A 72 18.23 -13.16 -20.76
C GLN A 72 17.85 -12.72 -19.34
N MET A 73 17.02 -13.49 -18.63
CA MET A 73 16.69 -13.23 -17.22
C MET A 73 17.95 -13.21 -16.36
N LEU A 74 18.86 -14.16 -16.59
CA LEU A 74 20.10 -14.30 -15.82
C LEU A 74 21.03 -13.09 -15.98
N CYS A 75 21.07 -12.48 -17.17
CA CYS A 75 21.92 -11.33 -17.45
C CYS A 75 21.28 -10.00 -17.06
N PHE A 76 19.97 -9.83 -17.30
CA PHE A 76 19.28 -8.57 -17.03
C PHE A 76 18.84 -8.38 -15.58
N MET A 77 18.63 -9.45 -14.79
CA MET A 77 18.32 -9.32 -13.35
C MET A 77 19.43 -8.60 -12.56
N PRO A 78 20.72 -8.95 -12.72
CA PRO A 78 21.81 -8.20 -12.10
C PRO A 78 21.82 -6.72 -12.49
N VAL A 79 21.55 -6.39 -13.75
CA VAL A 79 21.48 -5.01 -14.23
C VAL A 79 20.34 -4.25 -13.55
N ALA A 80 19.16 -4.86 -13.46
CA ALA A 80 18.02 -4.29 -12.74
C ALA A 80 18.34 -4.07 -11.24
N GLY A 81 19.00 -5.04 -10.61
CA GLY A 81 19.48 -4.94 -9.24
C GLY A 81 20.50 -3.82 -9.05
N LEU A 82 21.42 -3.64 -10.00
CA LEU A 82 22.42 -2.57 -9.99
C LEU A 82 21.77 -1.20 -10.11
N VAL A 83 20.81 -1.02 -11.03
CA VAL A 83 20.05 0.23 -11.17
C VAL A 83 19.33 0.58 -9.86
N ILE A 84 18.69 -0.40 -9.23
CA ILE A 84 18.01 -0.21 -7.94
C ILE A 84 19.02 0.05 -6.81
N GLY A 85 20.17 -0.62 -6.81
CA GLY A 85 21.24 -0.42 -5.84
C GLY A 85 21.85 0.97 -5.92
N VAL A 86 22.10 1.46 -7.13
CA VAL A 86 22.57 2.84 -7.39
C VAL A 86 21.51 3.84 -6.91
N ALA A 87 20.23 3.64 -7.23
CA ALA A 87 19.16 4.48 -6.70
C ALA A 87 19.06 4.45 -5.16
N ALA A 88 19.36 3.31 -4.54
CA ALA A 88 19.35 3.14 -3.09
C ALA A 88 20.47 3.91 -2.37
N CYS A 89 21.54 4.30 -3.06
CA CYS A 89 22.60 5.16 -2.48
C CYS A 89 22.07 6.53 -2.07
N TRP A 90 21.11 7.11 -2.83
CA TRP A 90 20.46 8.37 -2.46
C TRP A 90 19.24 8.15 -1.57
N PHE A 91 18.45 7.10 -1.83
CA PHE A 91 17.21 6.83 -1.11
C PHE A 91 17.18 5.38 -0.59
N PRO A 92 17.79 5.09 0.58
CA PRO A 92 17.92 3.73 1.09
C PRO A 92 16.57 3.06 1.38
N HIS A 93 15.51 3.85 1.58
CA HIS A 93 14.14 3.38 1.80
C HIS A 93 13.54 2.65 0.58
N ILE A 94 14.09 2.84 -0.62
CA ILE A 94 13.67 2.11 -1.82
C ILE A 94 14.14 0.64 -1.75
N MET A 95 15.20 0.34 -0.99
CA MET A 95 15.77 -1.00 -0.89
C MET A 95 14.86 -1.97 -0.12
N GLY A 96 15.01 -3.27 -0.37
CA GLY A 96 14.27 -4.35 0.30
C GLY A 96 12.83 -4.52 -0.17
N ASN A 97 11.99 -5.13 0.65
CA ASN A 97 10.61 -5.50 0.27
C ASN A 97 9.57 -4.37 0.47
N GLY A 98 9.98 -3.23 1.04
CA GLY A 98 9.11 -2.08 1.32
C GLY A 98 8.79 -1.85 2.80
N ARG A 99 9.27 -2.73 3.72
CA ARG A 99 9.09 -2.56 5.17
C ARG A 99 9.59 -1.21 5.69
N SER A 100 10.78 -0.81 5.24
CA SER A 100 11.41 0.45 5.64
C SER A 100 10.57 1.64 5.20
N LEU A 101 10.01 1.59 4.00
CA LEU A 101 9.16 2.63 3.46
C LEU A 101 7.81 2.73 4.20
N SER A 102 7.14 1.62 4.50
CA SER A 102 5.92 1.64 5.32
C SER A 102 6.21 2.11 6.74
N GLN A 103 7.31 1.68 7.35
CA GLN A 103 7.73 2.15 8.67
C GLN A 103 8.01 3.67 8.67
N LEU A 104 8.65 4.19 7.61
CA LEU A 104 8.85 5.63 7.42
C LEU A 104 7.50 6.36 7.34
N ALA A 105 6.58 5.88 6.50
CA ALA A 105 5.25 6.48 6.36
C ALA A 105 4.49 6.50 7.70
N PHE A 106 4.52 5.41 8.45
CA PHE A 106 3.91 5.36 9.79
C PHE A 106 4.60 6.30 10.78
N SER A 107 5.93 6.39 10.76
CA SER A 107 6.65 7.33 11.63
C SER A 107 6.35 8.80 11.31
N VAL A 108 6.22 9.16 10.04
CA VAL A 108 5.82 10.52 9.63
C VAL A 108 4.38 10.78 10.08
N ALA A 109 3.49 9.80 9.93
CA ALA A 109 2.12 9.90 10.38
C ALA A 109 1.99 10.05 11.91
N SER A 110 2.97 9.57 12.69
CA SER A 110 3.00 9.80 14.14
C SER A 110 3.27 11.25 14.54
N PHE A 111 3.84 12.07 13.65
CA PHE A 111 4.17 13.47 13.91
C PHE A 111 3.38 14.39 12.96
N PRO A 112 2.21 14.93 13.38
CA PRO A 112 1.33 15.72 12.52
C PRO A 112 2.04 16.89 11.83
N TYR A 113 2.89 17.62 12.56
CA TYR A 113 3.68 18.74 12.04
C TYR A 113 4.62 18.35 10.89
N LEU A 114 5.13 17.12 10.89
CA LEU A 114 5.97 16.62 9.80
C LEU A 114 5.13 16.18 8.59
N ALA A 115 3.95 15.61 8.84
CA ALA A 115 3.03 15.22 7.78
C ALA A 115 2.53 16.41 6.96
N GLU A 116 2.38 17.59 7.57
CA GLU A 116 1.93 18.81 6.90
C GLU A 116 3.03 19.52 6.08
N SER A 117 4.29 19.14 6.28
CA SER A 117 5.40 19.72 5.53
C SER A 117 5.36 19.28 4.06
N SER A 118 5.25 20.24 3.14
CA SER A 118 5.23 20.01 1.69
C SER A 118 6.46 19.23 1.20
N HIS A 119 7.62 19.44 1.82
CA HIS A 119 8.86 18.73 1.51
C HIS A 119 8.77 17.23 1.83
N ILE A 120 8.13 16.85 2.93
CA ILE A 120 8.02 15.44 3.32
C ILE A 120 7.00 14.72 2.43
N VAL A 121 5.89 15.38 2.10
CA VAL A 121 4.87 14.86 1.19
C VAL A 121 5.47 14.56 -0.19
N THR A 122 6.27 15.49 -0.73
CA THR A 122 6.95 15.30 -2.03
C THR A 122 7.97 14.17 -2.00
N ILE A 123 8.74 14.03 -0.92
CA ILE A 123 9.67 12.91 -0.73
C ILE A 123 8.92 11.58 -0.66
N LEU A 124 7.83 11.49 0.12
CA LEU A 124 7.02 10.27 0.22
C LEU A 124 6.42 9.87 -1.12
N LEU A 125 5.94 10.84 -1.91
CA LEU A 125 5.42 10.61 -3.26
C LEU A 125 6.52 10.06 -4.18
N LEU A 126 7.71 10.68 -4.17
CA LEU A 126 8.87 10.24 -4.93
C LEU A 126 9.24 8.80 -4.56
N LEU A 127 9.37 8.49 -3.26
CA LEU A 127 9.72 7.15 -2.78
C LEU A 127 8.66 6.12 -3.15
N ALA A 128 7.37 6.44 -3.05
CA ALA A 128 6.28 5.55 -3.44
C ALA A 128 6.34 5.22 -4.94
N MET A 129 6.53 6.24 -5.79
CA MET A 129 6.64 6.05 -7.24
C MET A 129 7.88 5.24 -7.60
N MET A 130 9.04 5.58 -7.03
CA MET A 130 10.28 4.83 -7.24
C MET A 130 10.13 3.37 -6.80
N LYS A 131 9.44 3.10 -5.70
CA LYS A 131 9.19 1.73 -5.22
C LYS A 131 8.29 0.95 -6.18
N MET A 132 7.19 1.55 -6.63
CA MET A 132 6.31 0.93 -7.64
C MET A 132 7.09 0.60 -8.91
N LEU A 133 7.84 1.58 -9.45
CA LEU A 133 8.63 1.40 -10.67
C LEU A 133 9.71 0.32 -10.50
N ALA A 134 10.45 0.34 -9.39
CA ALA A 134 11.45 -0.69 -9.09
C ALA A 134 10.82 -2.09 -9.08
N THR A 135 9.63 -2.24 -8.50
CA THR A 135 8.95 -3.55 -8.47
C THR A 135 8.46 -4.01 -9.83
N LEU A 136 7.94 -3.09 -10.65
CA LEU A 136 7.54 -3.39 -12.03
C LEU A 136 8.75 -3.75 -12.89
N LEU A 137 9.86 -3.04 -12.72
CA LEU A 137 11.11 -3.26 -13.43
C LEU A 137 11.67 -4.66 -13.11
N VAL A 138 11.74 -5.01 -11.82
CA VAL A 138 12.19 -6.34 -11.37
C VAL A 138 11.27 -7.46 -11.87
N LEU A 139 9.95 -7.25 -11.86
CA LEU A 139 9.00 -8.21 -12.42
C LEU A 139 9.16 -8.39 -13.94
N ARG A 140 9.42 -7.30 -14.67
CA ARG A 140 9.64 -7.32 -16.12
C ARG A 140 10.88 -8.11 -16.50
N TYR A 141 11.94 -8.06 -15.68
CA TYR A 141 13.13 -8.87 -15.90
C TYR A 141 13.03 -10.31 -15.41
N GLY A 142 11.82 -10.77 -15.05
CA GLY A 142 11.54 -12.18 -14.77
C GLY A 142 11.73 -12.62 -13.32
N ALA A 143 12.05 -11.69 -12.41
CA ALA A 143 12.22 -12.04 -11.01
C ALA A 143 10.89 -12.54 -10.39
N SER A 144 10.96 -13.67 -9.69
CA SER A 144 9.84 -14.18 -8.92
C SER A 144 9.82 -13.51 -7.53
N GLY A 145 9.10 -12.38 -7.43
CA GLY A 145 9.00 -11.58 -6.21
C GLY A 145 7.55 -11.33 -5.76
N GLY A 146 7.38 -11.09 -4.46
CA GLY A 146 6.10 -10.72 -3.86
C GLY A 146 5.79 -9.23 -4.05
N VAL A 147 4.57 -8.90 -4.54
CA VAL A 147 4.09 -7.51 -4.66
C VAL A 147 3.13 -7.08 -3.53
N LEU A 148 2.98 -7.91 -2.49
CA LEU A 148 2.15 -7.59 -1.32
C LEU A 148 2.75 -6.42 -0.55
N GLN A 149 4.01 -6.53 -0.18
CA GLN A 149 4.67 -5.54 0.66
C GLN A 149 4.94 -4.20 -0.04
N PRO A 150 5.31 -4.17 -1.34
CA PRO A 150 5.36 -2.94 -2.11
C PRO A 150 4.03 -2.18 -2.10
N SER A 151 2.91 -2.86 -2.33
CA SER A 151 1.59 -2.21 -2.33
C SER A 151 1.18 -1.68 -0.96
N ILE A 152 1.48 -2.40 0.14
CA ILE A 152 1.29 -1.89 1.51
C ILE A 152 2.11 -0.62 1.73
N SER A 153 3.39 -0.64 1.36
CA SER A 153 4.30 0.49 1.60
C SER A 153 3.91 1.74 0.81
N THR A 154 3.54 1.57 -0.45
CA THR A 154 3.10 2.68 -1.30
C THR A 154 1.73 3.18 -0.86
N GLY A 155 0.82 2.28 -0.47
CA GLY A 155 -0.50 2.64 0.06
C GLY A 155 -0.40 3.43 1.36
N ALA A 156 0.52 3.06 2.25
CA ALA A 156 0.82 3.83 3.46
C ALA A 156 1.28 5.26 3.13
N CYS A 157 2.18 5.40 2.15
CA CYS A 157 2.63 6.72 1.68
C CYS A 157 1.47 7.54 1.10
N PHE A 158 0.63 6.94 0.24
CA PHE A 158 -0.54 7.63 -0.31
C PHE A 158 -1.53 8.05 0.77
N GLY A 159 -1.74 7.24 1.82
CA GLY A 159 -2.58 7.63 2.95
C GLY A 159 -2.05 8.87 3.68
N VAL A 160 -0.73 8.96 3.92
CA VAL A 160 -0.11 10.16 4.53
C VAL A 160 -0.23 11.38 3.60
N ILE A 161 0.03 11.21 2.30
CA ILE A 161 -0.07 12.29 1.31
C ILE A 161 -1.51 12.83 1.25
N LEU A 162 -2.51 11.96 1.21
CA LEU A 162 -3.91 12.36 1.18
C LEU A 162 -4.34 13.02 2.48
N TYR A 163 -3.85 12.56 3.63
CA TYR A 163 -4.06 13.24 4.91
C TYR A 163 -3.48 14.67 4.88
N ALA A 164 -2.25 14.84 4.40
CA ALA A 164 -1.60 16.15 4.31
C ALA A 164 -2.33 17.11 3.37
N ILE A 165 -2.77 16.63 2.20
CA ILE A 165 -3.59 17.41 1.26
C ILE A 165 -4.91 17.82 1.91
N PHE A 166 -5.56 16.91 2.64
CA PHE A 166 -6.82 17.19 3.32
C PHE A 166 -6.65 18.21 4.45
N SER A 167 -5.59 18.09 5.25
CA SER A 167 -5.27 19.03 6.35
C SER A 167 -4.96 20.43 5.85
N THR A 168 -4.22 20.53 4.75
CA THR A 168 -3.81 21.82 4.15
C THR A 168 -4.88 22.46 3.27
N SER A 169 -5.84 21.69 2.76
CA SER A 169 -6.94 22.23 1.95
C SER A 169 -7.90 23.08 2.79
N ALA A 170 -8.54 24.07 2.16
CA ALA A 170 -9.59 24.91 2.78
C ALA A 170 -10.78 24.09 3.35
N LEU A 171 -10.86 22.79 3.03
CA LEU A 171 -11.82 21.86 3.62
C LEU A 171 -11.59 21.61 5.12
N SER A 172 -10.40 21.91 5.65
CA SER A 172 -10.10 21.78 7.09
C SER A 172 -10.87 22.76 7.96
N GLN A 173 -11.32 23.90 7.41
CA GLN A 173 -12.15 24.86 8.12
C GLN A 173 -13.62 24.41 8.24
N VAL A 174 -14.06 23.48 7.39
CA VAL A 174 -15.44 22.95 7.39
C VAL A 174 -15.53 21.63 8.16
N PHE A 175 -14.47 20.84 8.13
CA PHE A 175 -14.35 19.58 8.85
C PHE A 175 -13.24 19.73 9.88
N ASP A 176 -13.55 19.99 11.15
CA ASP A 176 -12.54 20.03 12.23
C ASP A 176 -11.72 18.72 12.25
N ILE A 177 -10.53 18.70 11.63
CA ILE A 177 -9.66 17.50 11.48
C ILE A 177 -8.84 17.23 12.75
N SER A 178 -8.93 18.08 13.77
CA SER A 178 -8.11 18.01 14.99
C SER A 178 -8.16 16.66 15.72
N GLN A 179 -9.21 15.87 15.50
CA GLN A 179 -9.42 14.56 16.13
C GLN A 179 -8.99 13.36 15.25
N VAL A 180 -8.60 13.58 13.99
CA VAL A 180 -8.24 12.49 13.06
C VAL A 180 -6.75 12.22 13.11
N SER A 181 -6.38 11.01 13.54
CA SER A 181 -4.97 10.58 13.56
C SER A 181 -4.46 10.27 12.15
N ALA A 182 -3.36 10.89 11.72
CA ALA A 182 -2.76 10.63 10.41
C ALA A 182 -2.35 9.15 10.24
N ILE A 183 -1.99 8.49 11.34
CA ILE A 183 -1.62 7.06 11.35
C ILE A 183 -2.78 6.20 10.86
N SER A 184 -4.00 6.42 11.37
CA SER A 184 -5.17 5.65 10.94
C SER A 184 -5.40 5.76 9.43
N VAL A 185 -5.27 6.96 8.88
CA VAL A 185 -5.41 7.23 7.44
C VAL A 185 -4.31 6.54 6.63
N SER A 186 -3.08 6.54 7.11
CA SER A 186 -1.97 5.83 6.46
C SER A 186 -2.23 4.32 6.40
N ILE A 187 -2.77 3.71 7.47
CA ILE A 187 -3.09 2.28 7.50
C ILE A 187 -4.25 1.97 6.56
N ILE A 188 -5.27 2.83 6.53
CA ILE A 188 -6.39 2.74 5.59
C ILE A 188 -5.90 2.81 4.13
N GLY A 189 -4.95 3.70 3.83
CA GLY A 189 -4.26 3.78 2.53
C GLY A 189 -3.52 2.47 2.18
N ALA A 190 -2.82 1.88 3.15
CA ALA A 190 -2.12 0.62 2.96
C ALA A 190 -3.07 -0.54 2.63
N VAL A 191 -4.16 -0.69 3.38
CA VAL A 191 -5.20 -1.72 3.16
C VAL A 191 -5.86 -1.52 1.79
N SER A 192 -6.28 -0.29 1.50
CA SER A 192 -7.05 0.01 0.29
C SER A 192 -6.25 -0.24 -0.98
N LEU A 193 -4.98 0.18 -1.04
CA LEU A 193 -4.14 -0.06 -2.22
C LEU A 193 -3.84 -1.55 -2.41
N LEU A 194 -3.57 -2.27 -1.33
CA LEU A 194 -3.36 -3.72 -1.36
C LEU A 194 -4.61 -4.47 -1.84
N ALA A 195 -5.79 -4.09 -1.33
CA ALA A 195 -7.07 -4.71 -1.69
C ALA A 195 -7.35 -4.61 -3.19
N SER A 196 -7.21 -3.40 -3.77
CA SER A 196 -7.39 -3.15 -5.20
C SER A 196 -6.34 -3.87 -6.05
N SER A 197 -5.07 -3.84 -5.63
CA SER A 197 -3.96 -4.43 -6.40
C SER A 197 -4.05 -5.96 -6.50
N ARG A 198 -4.65 -6.63 -5.50
CA ARG A 198 -4.70 -8.09 -5.40
C ARG A 198 -6.09 -8.72 -5.65
N LYS A 199 -7.14 -7.92 -5.87
CA LYS A 199 -8.54 -8.42 -5.97
C LYS A 199 -8.94 -9.31 -4.77
N ALA A 200 -8.36 -9.07 -3.60
CA ALA A 200 -8.55 -9.90 -2.41
C ALA A 200 -8.73 -9.01 -1.16
N PRO A 201 -9.93 -8.43 -0.96
CA PRO A 201 -10.18 -7.44 0.10
C PRO A 201 -10.07 -8.04 1.50
N ILE A 202 -10.60 -9.25 1.70
CA ILE A 202 -10.59 -9.92 3.01
C ILE A 202 -9.16 -10.26 3.43
N MET A 203 -8.34 -10.74 2.48
CA MET A 203 -6.92 -10.99 2.72
C MET A 203 -6.17 -9.70 3.05
N ALA A 204 -6.39 -8.63 2.29
CA ALA A 204 -5.74 -7.35 2.54
C ALA A 204 -6.09 -6.77 3.92
N TRP A 205 -7.36 -6.87 4.30
CA TRP A 205 -7.86 -6.44 5.59
C TRP A 205 -7.21 -7.20 6.75
N LEU A 206 -7.28 -8.54 6.75
CA LEU A 206 -6.72 -9.37 7.82
C LEU A 206 -5.21 -9.24 7.92
N LEU A 207 -4.51 -9.28 6.78
CA LEU A 207 -3.05 -9.20 6.76
C LEU A 207 -2.53 -7.87 7.30
N VAL A 208 -3.11 -6.74 6.91
CA VAL A 208 -2.64 -5.43 7.41
C VAL A 208 -3.07 -5.22 8.86
N ALA A 209 -4.26 -5.69 9.26
CA ALA A 209 -4.71 -5.66 10.64
C ALA A 209 -3.73 -6.39 11.58
N GLU A 210 -3.26 -7.56 11.16
CA GLU A 210 -2.28 -8.36 11.91
C GLU A 210 -0.89 -7.68 11.94
N LEU A 211 -0.39 -7.19 10.79
CA LEU A 211 0.94 -6.56 10.70
C LEU A 211 1.07 -5.30 11.57
N VAL A 212 -0.01 -4.55 11.73
CA VAL A 212 -0.06 -3.30 12.50
C VAL A 212 -0.52 -3.55 13.95
N ASN A 213 -1.05 -4.74 14.25
CA ASN A 213 -1.74 -5.05 15.50
C ASN A 213 -2.81 -3.98 15.81
N ALA A 214 -3.73 -3.81 14.86
CA ALA A 214 -4.69 -2.71 14.87
C ALA A 214 -5.75 -2.84 15.98
N PRO A 215 -6.16 -1.71 16.60
CA PRO A 215 -7.25 -1.74 17.57
C PRO A 215 -8.58 -2.07 16.90
N PHE A 216 -9.49 -2.72 17.63
CA PHE A 216 -10.79 -3.18 17.11
C PHE A 216 -11.60 -2.08 16.40
N ALA A 217 -11.54 -0.83 16.88
CA ALA A 217 -12.24 0.29 16.26
C ALA A 217 -11.78 0.56 14.81
N LEU A 218 -10.49 0.38 14.50
CA LEU A 218 -9.93 0.63 13.18
C LEU A 218 -10.29 -0.48 12.18
N LEU A 219 -10.55 -1.71 12.66
CA LEU A 219 -10.85 -2.86 11.80
C LEU A 219 -12.06 -2.63 10.91
N PHE A 220 -13.14 -2.05 11.46
CA PHE A 220 -14.34 -1.73 10.70
C PHE A 220 -14.06 -0.72 9.58
N LEU A 221 -13.26 0.29 9.87
CA LEU A 221 -12.87 1.33 8.92
C LEU A 221 -11.97 0.78 7.80
N MET A 222 -11.02 -0.09 8.14
CA MET A 222 -10.19 -0.77 7.15
C MET A 222 -11.01 -1.64 6.21
N LEU A 223 -11.98 -2.40 6.74
CA LEU A 223 -12.84 -3.26 5.93
C LEU A 223 -13.67 -2.41 4.96
N PHE A 224 -14.26 -1.33 5.47
CA PHE A 224 -15.01 -0.39 4.64
C PHE A 224 -14.15 0.22 3.52
N ALA A 225 -12.92 0.65 3.84
CA ALA A 225 -11.97 1.16 2.86
C ALA A 225 -11.60 0.13 1.79
N ALA A 226 -11.39 -1.13 2.19
CA ALA A 226 -11.05 -2.23 1.29
C ALA A 226 -12.18 -2.49 0.28
N ILE A 227 -13.43 -2.42 0.75
CA ILE A 227 -14.62 -2.57 -0.09
C ILE A 227 -14.71 -1.41 -1.08
N VAL A 228 -14.63 -0.16 -0.60
CA VAL A 228 -14.68 1.04 -1.46
C VAL A 228 -13.61 1.00 -2.54
N SER A 229 -12.36 0.70 -2.15
CA SER A 229 -11.22 0.59 -3.07
C SER A 229 -11.45 -0.46 -4.17
N ASN A 230 -11.96 -1.64 -3.80
CA ASN A 230 -12.27 -2.68 -4.79
C ASN A 230 -13.46 -2.32 -5.68
N CYS A 231 -14.50 -1.69 -5.13
CA CYS A 231 -15.63 -1.20 -5.91
C CYS A 231 -15.16 -0.20 -6.97
N VAL A 232 -14.32 0.76 -6.59
CA VAL A 232 -13.75 1.74 -7.53
C VAL A 232 -12.87 1.05 -8.58
N ALA A 233 -11.97 0.16 -8.17
CA ALA A 233 -11.11 -0.58 -9.10
C ALA A 233 -11.92 -1.41 -10.11
N ASN A 234 -13.00 -2.06 -9.66
CA ASN A 234 -13.88 -2.85 -10.52
C ASN A 234 -14.75 -1.99 -11.44
N CYS A 235 -15.20 -0.83 -10.96
CA CYS A 235 -15.95 0.13 -11.76
C CYS A 235 -15.09 0.68 -12.91
N VAL A 236 -13.84 1.06 -12.61
CA VAL A 236 -12.86 1.51 -13.60
C VAL A 236 -12.51 0.40 -14.59
N GLU A 237 -12.32 -0.83 -14.12
CA GLU A 237 -12.08 -2.00 -14.98
C GLU A 237 -13.22 -2.22 -15.97
N ARG A 238 -14.47 -2.18 -15.50
CA ARG A 238 -15.66 -2.29 -16.35
C ARG A 238 -15.72 -1.16 -17.37
N PHE A 239 -15.52 0.08 -16.94
CA PHE A 239 -15.57 1.24 -17.82
C PHE A 239 -14.54 1.14 -18.97
N ILE A 240 -13.29 0.80 -18.65
CA ILE A 240 -12.22 0.65 -19.64
C ILE A 240 -12.52 -0.52 -20.59
N SER A 241 -12.98 -1.66 -20.07
CA SER A 241 -13.33 -2.82 -20.90
C SER A 241 -14.45 -2.50 -21.90
N HIS A 242 -15.44 -1.71 -21.48
CA HIS A 242 -16.55 -1.30 -22.32
C HIS A 242 -16.10 -0.31 -23.40
N PHE A 243 -15.18 0.60 -23.06
CA PHE A 243 -14.59 1.54 -24.01
C PHE A 243 -13.80 0.81 -25.11
N PHE A 244 -12.93 -0.14 -24.73
CA PHE A 244 -12.15 -0.92 -25.69
C PHE A 244 -13.01 -1.83 -26.58
N ALA A 245 -14.12 -2.37 -26.05
CA ALA A 245 -15.07 -3.16 -26.83
C ALA A 245 -15.74 -2.32 -27.94
N VAL A 246 -16.12 -1.08 -27.63
CA VAL A 246 -16.75 -0.16 -28.59
C VAL A 246 -15.77 0.32 -29.67
N THR A 247 -14.49 0.48 -29.35
CA THR A 247 -13.46 0.86 -30.35
C THR A 247 -13.06 -0.26 -31.30
N ARG A 248 -13.35 -1.53 -30.98
CA ARG A 248 -13.02 -2.68 -31.84
C ARG A 248 -14.09 -3.00 -32.88
N THR A 249 -15.27 -2.39 -32.77
CA THR A 249 -16.40 -2.57 -33.70
C THR A 249 -16.53 -1.43 -34.72
N ARG A 250 -15.54 -0.56 -34.81
CA ARG A 250 -15.35 0.44 -35.87
C ARG A 250 -14.07 0.16 -36.62
#